data_AF-A0A8E4EV31-F1
#
_entry.id   AF-A0A8E4EV31-F1
#
_cell.length_a   1.000
_cell.length_b   1.000
_cell.length_c   1.000
_cell.angle_alpha   90.00
_cell.angle_beta   90.00
_cell.angle_gamma   90.00
#
_symmetry.space_group_name_H-M   'P 1'
#
loop_
_entity.id
_entity.type
_entity.pdbx_description
1 polymer ?
#
loop_
_entity_poly.entity_id
_entity_poly.type
_entity_poly.pdbx_seq_one_letter_code
_entity_poly.pdbx_strand_id
1 'polypeptide(L)'
;MVNSLLPAQIIRIKRQAKKFARENSLTHAEALDRAAAEHGFANWSLLAKARGAPGGQPKVTAEAPVGRAATRYYLHGDQDEEDPSTYYCARCDSFRPPDHFENAALHRGQSHEMRYLESIERWSERGAVWRSRYRRPEGATNMLAAKAVSLNAAYQQSRSAFHRWLLAQVDRDDMVSDLAVDVRADKSFPVSASSRQEIENYLARHGNHVLEALERAWLEFSSAHGKR
;
A
#
# COMPACT_ATOMS: atom_id res chain seq x y z
N MET A 1 23.31 -2.62 -31.97
CA MET A 1 23.30 -1.81 -30.73
C MET A 1 22.96 -2.74 -29.58
N VAL A 2 23.81 -2.84 -28.55
CA VAL A 2 23.53 -3.73 -27.41
C VAL A 2 22.60 -2.98 -26.46
N ASN A 3 21.32 -3.32 -26.49
CA ASN A 3 20.30 -2.75 -25.58
C ASN A 3 20.60 -3.21 -24.15
N SER A 4 21.39 -2.41 -23.42
CA SER A 4 21.60 -2.65 -21.99
C SER A 4 20.34 -2.21 -21.25
N LEU A 5 19.71 -3.16 -20.56
CA LEU A 5 18.50 -2.90 -19.77
C LEU A 5 18.85 -2.60 -18.32
N LEU A 6 18.20 -1.59 -17.76
CA LEU A 6 18.28 -1.26 -16.34
C LEU A 6 17.57 -2.32 -15.48
N PRO A 7 17.97 -2.52 -14.20
CA PRO A 7 17.30 -3.48 -13.32
C PRO A 7 15.78 -3.24 -13.17
N ALA A 8 15.33 -1.98 -13.21
CA ALA A 8 13.91 -1.63 -13.17
C ALA A 8 13.14 -2.14 -14.40
N GLN A 9 13.75 -2.04 -15.59
CA GLN A 9 13.17 -2.53 -16.85
C GLN A 9 13.00 -4.04 -16.84
N ILE A 10 14.01 -4.79 -16.39
CA ILE A 10 13.91 -6.26 -16.29
C ILE A 10 12.75 -6.68 -15.36
N ILE A 11 12.55 -5.96 -14.26
CA ILE A 11 11.44 -6.24 -13.34
C ILE A 11 10.09 -5.90 -13.96
N ARG A 12 10.01 -4.80 -14.72
CA ARG A 12 8.82 -4.42 -15.50
C ARG A 12 8.44 -5.53 -16.49
N ILE A 13 9.40 -5.99 -17.29
CA ILE A 13 9.20 -7.06 -18.29
C ILE A 13 8.75 -8.35 -17.61
N LYS A 14 9.36 -8.71 -16.47
CA LYS A 14 8.95 -9.88 -15.68
C LYS A 14 7.49 -9.78 -15.20
N ARG A 15 7.05 -8.60 -14.76
CA ARG A 15 5.66 -8.35 -14.34
C ARG A 15 4.70 -8.45 -15.52
N GLN A 16 5.06 -7.88 -16.67
CA GLN A 16 4.28 -7.98 -17.91
C GLN A 16 4.15 -9.43 -18.36
N ALA A 17 5.24 -10.20 -18.39
CA ALA A 17 5.23 -11.63 -18.71
C ALA A 17 4.31 -12.43 -17.77
N LYS A 18 4.37 -12.18 -16.45
CA LYS A 18 3.50 -12.83 -15.48
C LYS A 18 2.02 -12.52 -15.71
N LYS A 19 1.68 -11.29 -16.11
CA LYS A 19 0.31 -10.91 -16.51
C LYS A 19 -0.10 -11.66 -17.78
N PHE A 20 0.74 -11.62 -18.81
CA PHE A 20 0.49 -12.28 -20.09
C PHE A 20 0.27 -13.80 -19.95
N ALA A 21 1.05 -14.46 -19.09
CA ALA A 21 0.89 -15.88 -18.76
C ALA A 21 -0.52 -16.19 -18.21
N ARG A 22 -1.02 -15.34 -17.30
CA ARG A 22 -2.36 -15.50 -16.71
C ARG A 22 -3.48 -15.26 -17.71
N GLU A 23 -3.31 -14.30 -18.62
CA GLU A 23 -4.34 -13.93 -19.60
C GLU A 23 -4.42 -14.92 -20.77
N ASN A 24 -3.32 -15.61 -21.09
CA ASN A 24 -3.23 -16.50 -22.25
C ASN A 24 -3.05 -17.98 -21.89
N SER A 25 -3.18 -18.33 -20.61
CA SER A 25 -2.96 -19.69 -20.10
C SER A 25 -1.61 -20.31 -20.51
N LEU A 26 -0.58 -19.47 -20.64
CA LEU A 26 0.78 -19.91 -20.97
C LEU A 26 1.56 -20.25 -19.70
N THR A 27 2.59 -21.07 -19.84
CA THR A 27 3.55 -21.22 -18.75
C THR A 27 4.29 -19.90 -18.54
N HIS A 28 4.72 -19.65 -17.30
CA HIS A 28 5.48 -18.45 -16.98
C HIS A 28 6.82 -18.37 -17.74
N ALA A 29 7.43 -19.52 -18.06
CA ALA A 29 8.66 -19.57 -18.85
C ALA A 29 8.44 -19.10 -20.30
N GLU A 30 7.40 -19.61 -20.96
CA GLU A 30 7.04 -19.20 -22.33
C GLU A 30 6.69 -17.71 -22.41
N ALA A 31 5.97 -17.20 -21.41
CA ALA A 31 5.64 -15.78 -21.35
C ALA A 31 6.89 -14.89 -21.16
N LEU A 32 7.89 -15.35 -20.41
CA LEU A 32 9.16 -14.63 -20.25
C LEU A 32 9.99 -14.63 -21.54
N ASP A 33 10.05 -15.76 -22.25
CA ASP A 33 10.76 -15.85 -23.53
C ASP A 33 10.09 -15.00 -24.61
N ARG A 34 8.75 -14.96 -24.64
CA ARG A 34 8.01 -14.09 -25.55
C ARG A 34 8.21 -12.61 -25.24
N ALA A 35 8.16 -12.23 -23.97
CA ALA A 35 8.48 -10.87 -23.56
C ALA A 35 9.94 -10.51 -23.92
N ALA A 36 10.87 -11.46 -23.83
CA ALA A 36 12.25 -11.24 -24.26
C ALA A 36 12.36 -10.98 -25.77
N ALA A 37 11.60 -11.71 -26.59
CA ALA A 37 11.54 -11.54 -28.04
C ALA A 37 11.02 -10.15 -28.45
N GLU A 38 10.02 -9.62 -27.74
CA GLU A 38 9.51 -8.25 -27.95
C GLU A 38 10.58 -7.17 -27.71
N HIS A 39 11.56 -7.45 -26.86
CA HIS A 39 12.71 -6.60 -26.59
C HIS A 39 13.95 -6.93 -27.43
N GLY A 40 13.82 -7.80 -28.45
CA GLY A 40 14.88 -8.16 -29.38
C GLY A 40 15.85 -9.25 -28.90
N PHE A 41 15.48 -10.01 -27.88
CA PHE A 41 16.30 -11.12 -27.35
C PHE A 41 15.68 -12.47 -27.68
N ALA A 42 16.50 -13.48 -28.00
CA ALA A 42 15.97 -14.80 -28.39
C ALA A 42 15.29 -15.57 -27.24
N ASN A 43 15.66 -15.28 -25.98
CA ASN A 43 15.03 -15.87 -24.79
C ASN A 43 15.31 -15.01 -23.55
N TRP A 44 14.60 -15.32 -22.46
CA TRP A 44 14.69 -14.61 -21.19
C TRP A 44 16.09 -14.66 -20.59
N SER A 45 16.81 -15.76 -20.75
CA SER A 45 18.18 -15.90 -20.21
C SER A 45 19.13 -14.88 -20.84
N LEU A 46 19.00 -14.59 -22.13
CA LEU A 46 19.79 -13.56 -22.81
C LEU A 46 19.40 -12.15 -22.38
N LEU A 47 18.10 -11.87 -22.24
CA LEU A 47 17.62 -10.59 -21.73
C LEU A 47 18.09 -10.33 -20.29
N ALA A 48 17.96 -11.33 -19.41
CA ALA A 48 18.39 -11.23 -18.01
C ALA A 48 19.91 -11.06 -17.88
N LYS A 49 20.70 -11.61 -18.82
CA LYS A 49 22.16 -11.43 -18.92
C LYS A 49 22.57 -10.09 -19.52
N ALA A 50 21.69 -9.41 -20.27
CA ALA A 50 21.92 -8.03 -20.72
C ALA A 50 21.95 -7.02 -19.57
N ARG A 51 21.74 -7.47 -18.33
CA ARG A 51 22.03 -6.76 -17.09
C ARG A 51 23.55 -6.56 -16.94
N GLY A 52 24.06 -5.52 -17.60
CA GLY A 52 25.42 -5.01 -17.42
C GLY A 52 26.43 -5.49 -18.46
N ALA A 53 26.26 -5.11 -19.73
CA ALA A 53 27.40 -5.01 -20.63
C ALA A 53 28.19 -3.74 -20.26
N PRO A 54 29.49 -3.80 -19.90
CA PRO A 54 30.32 -2.63 -19.69
C PRO A 54 30.67 -2.02 -21.05
N GLY A 55 29.75 -1.23 -21.61
CA GLY A 55 29.96 -0.47 -22.84
C GLY A 55 30.39 0.96 -22.54
N GLY A 56 31.70 1.21 -22.50
CA GLY A 56 32.38 2.50 -22.75
C GLY A 56 31.89 3.75 -22.00
N GLN A 57 32.57 4.10 -20.91
CA GLN A 57 32.50 5.46 -20.32
C GLN A 57 33.34 6.46 -21.14
N PRO A 58 32.90 7.72 -21.33
CA PRO A 58 33.80 8.86 -21.24
C PRO A 58 34.03 9.18 -19.77
N LYS A 59 35.31 9.25 -19.44
CA LYS A 59 35.92 9.45 -18.12
C LYS A 59 35.43 10.75 -17.46
N VAL A 60 34.68 10.64 -16.35
CA VAL A 60 34.58 11.71 -15.34
C VAL A 60 34.76 11.07 -13.95
N THR A 61 35.53 11.77 -13.15
CA THR A 61 36.24 11.42 -11.92
C THR A 61 35.40 10.80 -10.80
N ALA A 62 35.90 9.64 -10.34
CA ALA A 62 35.87 9.05 -9.01
C ALA A 62 34.91 9.61 -7.94
N GLU A 63 33.86 8.83 -7.65
CA GLU A 63 33.38 8.57 -6.30
C GLU A 63 33.12 7.06 -6.13
N ALA A 64 33.21 6.58 -4.88
CA ALA A 64 33.30 5.21 -4.38
C ALA A 64 32.41 4.12 -5.04
N PRO A 65 32.75 2.82 -4.94
CA PRO A 65 32.03 1.76 -5.64
C PRO A 65 30.60 1.64 -5.10
N VAL A 66 29.64 2.09 -5.92
CA VAL A 66 28.21 2.00 -5.65
C VAL A 66 27.82 0.53 -5.51
N GLY A 67 27.46 0.12 -4.29
CA GLY A 67 26.86 -1.19 -4.04
C GLY A 67 25.70 -1.44 -5.00
N ARG A 68 25.43 -2.72 -5.33
CA ARG A 68 24.38 -3.18 -6.27
C ARG A 68 23.22 -2.19 -6.36
N ALA A 69 23.03 -1.57 -7.54
CA ALA A 69 21.96 -0.63 -7.79
C ALA A 69 20.63 -1.16 -7.19
N ALA A 70 20.13 -0.47 -6.18
CA ALA A 70 18.96 -0.88 -5.43
C ALA A 70 17.77 -1.05 -6.39
N THR A 71 17.04 -2.15 -6.23
CA THR A 71 15.89 -2.48 -7.06
C THR A 71 14.80 -1.42 -6.88
N ARG A 72 14.25 -0.87 -7.98
CA ARG A 72 13.14 0.08 -7.88
C ARG A 72 11.89 -0.57 -7.26
N TYR A 73 11.34 0.07 -6.24
CA TYR A 73 10.13 -0.40 -5.52
C TYR A 73 8.97 0.58 -5.65
N TYR A 74 7.85 0.10 -6.19
CA TYR A 74 6.67 0.91 -6.47
C TYR A 74 5.60 0.67 -5.41
N LEU A 75 5.06 1.76 -4.85
CA LEU A 75 3.84 1.73 -4.05
C LEU A 75 2.62 1.77 -4.94
N HIS A 76 1.49 1.36 -4.38
CA HIS A 76 0.22 1.42 -5.06
C HIS A 76 -0.09 2.87 -5.50
N GLY A 77 -0.33 3.07 -6.80
CA GLY A 77 -0.56 4.37 -7.39
C GLY A 77 0.70 5.15 -7.77
N ASP A 78 1.91 4.61 -7.56
CA ASP A 78 3.15 5.26 -8.01
C ASP A 78 3.16 5.31 -9.55
N GLN A 79 3.46 6.48 -10.10
CA GLN A 79 3.59 6.70 -11.54
C GLN A 79 4.82 5.95 -12.08
N ASP A 80 4.69 5.41 -13.29
CA ASP A 80 5.83 4.86 -14.03
C ASP A 80 6.75 5.99 -14.51
N GLU A 81 8.06 5.86 -14.30
CA GLU A 81 9.05 6.84 -14.75
C GLU A 81 9.28 6.81 -16.25
N GLU A 82 8.99 5.68 -16.91
CA GLU A 82 9.14 5.53 -18.36
C GLU A 82 7.87 5.90 -19.12
N ASP A 83 6.70 5.74 -18.49
CA ASP A 83 5.39 6.04 -19.07
C ASP A 83 4.49 6.76 -18.07
N PRO A 84 4.53 8.11 -18.05
CA PRO A 84 3.74 8.92 -17.13
C PRO A 84 2.22 8.72 -17.24
N SER A 85 1.73 8.04 -18.28
CA SER A 85 0.31 7.70 -18.43
C SER A 85 -0.10 6.47 -17.61
N THR A 86 0.83 5.79 -16.94
CA THR A 86 0.55 4.56 -16.19
C THR A 86 1.02 4.61 -14.73
N TYR A 87 0.34 3.82 -13.90
CA TYR A 87 0.52 3.80 -12.44
C TYR A 87 0.51 2.38 -11.91
N TYR A 88 1.32 2.10 -10.89
CA TYR A 88 1.51 0.76 -10.37
C TYR A 88 0.32 0.29 -9.51
N CYS A 89 -0.33 -0.80 -9.91
CA CYS A 89 -1.34 -1.47 -9.10
C CYS A 89 -0.73 -2.65 -8.34
N ALA A 90 -0.59 -2.54 -7.02
CA ALA A 90 -0.03 -3.59 -6.17
C ALA A 90 -0.88 -4.87 -6.13
N ARG A 91 -2.19 -4.77 -6.38
CA ARG A 91 -3.09 -5.93 -6.45
C ARG A 91 -2.96 -6.70 -7.76
N CYS A 92 -2.78 -5.98 -8.87
CA CYS A 92 -2.50 -6.59 -10.17
C CYS A 92 -1.04 -7.00 -10.34
N ASP A 93 -0.12 -6.42 -9.55
CA ASP A 93 1.34 -6.51 -9.73
C ASP A 93 1.77 -6.02 -11.13
N SER A 94 1.14 -4.93 -11.62
CA SER A 94 1.37 -4.38 -12.95
C SER A 94 1.05 -2.88 -13.02
N PHE A 95 1.61 -2.19 -14.01
CA PHE A 95 1.22 -0.82 -14.36
C PHE A 95 -0.13 -0.80 -15.10
N ARG A 96 -0.94 0.23 -14.83
CA ARG A 96 -2.31 0.38 -15.32
C ARG A 96 -2.61 1.85 -15.64
N PRO A 97 -3.51 2.14 -16.59
CA PRO A 97 -3.96 3.50 -16.86
C PRO A 97 -4.79 4.07 -15.69
N PRO A 98 -5.01 5.40 -15.61
CA PRO A 98 -5.74 6.06 -14.53
C PRO A 98 -7.13 5.46 -14.26
N ASP A 99 -7.89 5.16 -15.32
CA ASP A 99 -9.26 4.61 -15.26
C ASP A 99 -9.34 3.33 -14.42
N HIS A 100 -8.25 2.57 -14.31
CA HIS A 100 -8.16 1.38 -13.48
C HIS A 100 -8.39 1.67 -11.99
N PHE A 101 -8.00 2.86 -11.53
CA PHE A 101 -8.07 3.27 -10.13
C PHE A 101 -9.40 3.97 -9.78
N GLU A 102 -10.17 4.36 -10.79
CA GLU A 102 -11.50 4.96 -10.62
C GLU A 102 -12.60 3.88 -10.54
N ASN A 103 -12.36 2.71 -11.13
CA ASN A 103 -13.32 1.62 -11.16
C ASN A 103 -13.21 0.70 -9.93
N ALA A 104 -13.98 1.02 -8.89
CA ALA A 104 -14.05 0.22 -7.65
C ALA A 104 -14.51 -1.25 -7.87
N ALA A 105 -15.18 -1.57 -8.99
CA ALA A 105 -15.62 -2.93 -9.28
C ALA A 105 -14.45 -3.88 -9.62
N LEU A 106 -13.31 -3.35 -10.08
CA LEU A 106 -12.12 -4.14 -10.39
C LEU A 106 -11.47 -4.74 -9.15
N HIS A 107 -11.65 -4.09 -8.00
CA HIS A 107 -11.00 -4.45 -6.74
C HIS A 107 -11.97 -4.44 -5.57
N ARG A 108 -12.69 -5.55 -5.36
CA ARG A 108 -13.59 -5.71 -4.20
C ARG A 108 -12.83 -5.64 -2.87
N GLY A 109 -13.48 -5.07 -1.84
CA GLY A 109 -13.08 -5.11 -0.43
C GLY A 109 -12.37 -3.88 0.11
N GLN A 110 -11.37 -3.36 -0.59
CA GLN A 110 -10.55 -2.24 -0.11
C GLN A 110 -10.41 -1.18 -1.21
N SER A 111 -10.61 0.10 -0.86
CA SER A 111 -10.39 1.22 -1.79
C SER A 111 -8.91 1.39 -2.14
N HIS A 112 -8.66 2.03 -3.28
CA HIS A 112 -7.31 2.34 -3.73
C HIS A 112 -6.58 3.26 -2.74
N GLU A 113 -7.28 4.23 -2.18
CA GLU A 113 -6.75 5.20 -1.21
C GLU A 113 -6.33 4.52 0.09
N MET A 114 -7.15 3.61 0.63
CA MET A 114 -6.81 2.86 1.84
C MET A 114 -5.58 1.97 1.59
N ARG A 115 -5.52 1.32 0.43
CA ARG A 115 -4.35 0.51 0.05
C ARG A 115 -3.09 1.36 -0.11
N TYR A 116 -3.20 2.59 -0.60
CA TYR A 116 -2.07 3.52 -0.65
C TYR A 116 -1.56 3.84 0.76
N LEU A 117 -2.44 4.19 1.70
CA LEU A 117 -2.08 4.50 3.09
C LEU A 117 -1.34 3.33 3.75
N GLU A 118 -1.85 2.10 3.63
CA GLU A 118 -1.16 0.91 4.12
C GLU A 118 0.18 0.67 3.43
N SER A 119 0.29 1.00 2.14
CA SER A 119 1.54 0.80 1.38
C SER A 119 2.62 1.77 1.84
N ILE A 120 2.27 3.04 2.09
CA ILE A 120 3.24 4.06 2.54
C ILE A 120 3.63 3.85 4.01
N GLU A 121 2.70 3.44 4.87
CA GLU A 121 3.00 3.04 6.26
C GLU A 121 3.95 1.85 6.30
N ARG A 122 3.62 0.76 5.59
CA ARG A 122 4.53 -0.39 5.51
C ARG A 122 5.89 -0.03 4.95
N TRP A 123 5.98 0.94 4.03
CA TRP A 123 7.26 1.44 3.50
C TRP A 123 8.03 2.27 4.54
N SER A 124 7.34 3.11 5.33
CA SER A 124 7.95 3.93 6.38
C SER A 124 8.49 3.07 7.54
N GLU A 125 7.87 1.93 7.81
CA GLU A 125 8.31 0.94 8.82
C GLU A 125 9.49 0.06 8.35
N ARG A 126 9.82 0.04 7.05
CA ARG A 126 10.93 -0.80 6.56
C ARG A 126 12.27 -0.31 7.09
N GLY A 127 12.99 -1.21 7.76
CA GLY A 127 14.35 -0.99 8.24
C GLY A 127 15.40 -0.89 7.13
N ALA A 128 16.62 -0.49 7.53
CA ALA A 128 17.74 -0.18 6.64
C ALA A 128 18.12 -1.32 5.67
N VAL A 129 18.05 -2.57 6.11
CA VAL A 129 18.37 -3.75 5.27
C VAL A 129 17.43 -3.85 4.07
N TRP A 130 16.16 -3.49 4.23
CA TRP A 130 15.20 -3.59 3.15
C TRP A 130 15.33 -2.39 2.21
N ARG A 131 15.57 -1.19 2.77
CA ARG A 131 15.83 0.04 1.99
C ARG A 131 17.18 0.05 1.27
N SER A 132 18.13 -0.82 1.66
CA SER A 132 19.39 -1.00 0.89
C SER A 132 19.19 -1.87 -0.36
N ARG A 133 18.23 -2.81 -0.33
CA ARG A 133 17.90 -3.66 -1.48
C ARG A 133 16.90 -3.01 -2.42
N TYR A 134 15.99 -2.20 -1.88
CA TYR A 134 14.88 -1.60 -2.59
C TYR A 134 14.86 -0.08 -2.43
N ARG A 135 14.70 0.64 -3.53
CA ARG A 135 14.67 2.11 -3.55
C ARG A 135 13.31 2.64 -4.00
N ARG A 136 12.77 3.59 -3.23
CA ARG A 136 11.73 4.52 -3.66
C ARG A 136 12.23 5.96 -3.55
N PRO A 137 12.19 6.77 -4.63
CA PRO A 137 12.46 8.19 -4.55
C PRO A 137 11.55 8.89 -3.55
N GLU A 138 12.09 9.84 -2.81
CA GLU A 138 11.39 10.57 -1.75
C GLU A 138 10.18 11.37 -2.30
N GLY A 139 10.29 11.86 -3.53
CA GLY A 139 9.22 12.58 -4.25
C GLY A 139 8.56 11.80 -5.39
N ALA A 140 8.48 10.47 -5.32
CA ALA A 140 7.83 9.69 -6.38
C ALA A 140 6.35 10.09 -6.54
N THR A 141 5.97 10.56 -7.73
CA THR A 141 4.61 10.95 -8.10
C THR A 141 3.65 9.79 -7.86
N ASN A 142 2.54 10.07 -7.20
CA ASN A 142 1.53 9.06 -6.89
C ASN A 142 0.13 9.66 -7.05
N MET A 143 -0.71 9.03 -7.87
CA MET A 143 -2.04 9.57 -8.20
C MET A 143 -3.04 9.49 -7.04
N LEU A 144 -2.79 8.62 -6.04
CA LEU A 144 -3.69 8.38 -4.92
C LEU A 144 -3.32 9.22 -3.70
N ALA A 145 -2.08 9.70 -3.61
CA ALA A 145 -1.52 10.27 -2.39
C ALA A 145 -2.33 11.44 -1.83
N ALA A 146 -2.61 12.45 -2.64
CA ALA A 146 -3.31 13.66 -2.19
C ALA A 146 -4.74 13.33 -1.70
N LYS A 147 -5.49 12.55 -2.48
CA LYS A 147 -6.85 12.13 -2.12
C LYS A 147 -6.86 11.27 -0.87
N ALA A 148 -5.94 10.31 -0.76
CA ALA A 148 -5.85 9.42 0.40
C ALA A 148 -5.50 10.19 1.69
N VAL A 149 -4.56 11.13 1.63
CA VAL A 149 -4.23 12.00 2.76
C VAL A 149 -5.43 12.86 3.17
N SER A 150 -6.14 13.46 2.20
CA SER A 150 -7.33 14.26 2.46
C SER A 150 -8.45 13.44 3.10
N LEU A 151 -8.73 12.23 2.59
CA LEU A 151 -9.75 11.34 3.13
C LEU A 151 -9.39 10.87 4.54
N ASN A 152 -8.13 10.53 4.78
CA ASN A 152 -7.68 10.16 6.13
C ASN A 152 -7.79 11.34 7.09
N ALA A 153 -7.42 12.57 6.67
CA ALA A 153 -7.58 13.75 7.50
C ALA A 153 -9.06 14.01 7.84
N ALA A 154 -9.96 13.91 6.86
CA ALA A 154 -11.41 14.02 7.08
C ALA A 154 -11.93 12.93 8.03
N TYR A 155 -11.47 11.68 7.88
CA TYR A 155 -11.79 10.59 8.80
C TYR A 155 -11.29 10.87 10.22
N GLN A 156 -10.06 11.35 10.41
CA GLN A 156 -9.55 11.67 11.74
C GLN A 156 -10.30 12.85 12.39
N GLN A 157 -10.73 13.83 11.58
CA GLN A 157 -11.53 14.97 12.04
C GLN A 157 -12.95 14.54 12.45
N SER A 158 -13.56 13.60 11.74
CA SER A 158 -14.92 13.12 12.04
C SER A 158 -15.01 12.30 13.32
N ARG A 159 -13.88 11.80 13.85
CA ARG A 159 -13.86 11.01 15.10
C ARG A 159 -14.41 11.83 16.28
N SER A 160 -15.37 11.27 17.00
CA SER A 160 -15.89 11.87 18.22
C SER A 160 -14.87 11.82 19.36
N ALA A 161 -15.07 12.66 20.39
CA ALA A 161 -14.22 12.67 21.57
C ALA A 161 -14.20 11.29 22.26
N PHE A 162 -15.37 10.65 22.38
CA PHE A 162 -15.47 9.28 22.92
C PHE A 162 -14.67 8.28 22.10
N HIS A 163 -14.81 8.28 20.76
CA HIS A 163 -14.08 7.35 19.91
C HIS A 163 -12.55 7.54 19.99
N ARG A 164 -12.07 8.79 20.08
CA ARG A 164 -10.64 9.06 20.31
C ARG A 164 -10.17 8.55 21.68
N TRP A 165 -10.96 8.78 22.72
CA TRP A 165 -10.67 8.32 24.07
C TRP A 165 -10.67 6.79 24.18
N LEU A 166 -11.63 6.12 23.56
CA LEU A 166 -11.76 4.66 23.59
C LEU A 166 -10.54 3.98 22.95
N LEU A 167 -10.08 4.46 21.79
CA LEU A 167 -8.90 3.88 21.14
C LEU A 167 -7.60 4.09 21.94
N ALA A 168 -7.57 4.99 22.92
CA ALA A 168 -6.44 5.15 23.84
C ALA A 168 -6.45 4.12 24.98
N GLN A 169 -7.50 3.30 25.12
CA GLN A 169 -7.64 2.31 26.18
C GLN A 169 -7.13 0.91 25.79
N VAL A 170 -6.54 0.74 24.60
CA VAL A 170 -6.16 -0.57 24.02
C VAL A 170 -5.08 -1.34 24.78
N ASP A 171 -4.29 -0.68 25.63
CA ASP A 171 -3.15 -1.28 26.34
C ASP A 171 -3.47 -1.58 27.83
N ARG A 172 -4.74 -1.89 28.11
CA ARG A 172 -5.24 -2.32 29.44
C ARG A 172 -5.59 -3.81 29.42
N ASP A 173 -5.93 -4.36 30.58
CA ASP A 173 -6.35 -5.75 30.76
C ASP A 173 -7.74 -5.81 31.42
N ASP A 174 -8.73 -5.23 30.74
CA ASP A 174 -10.13 -5.20 31.15
C ASP A 174 -11.10 -5.20 29.94
N MET A 175 -12.40 -5.28 30.21
CA MET A 175 -13.44 -5.29 29.16
C MET A 175 -13.45 -4.01 28.30
N VAL A 176 -12.92 -2.89 28.79
CA VAL A 176 -12.85 -1.63 28.03
C VAL A 176 -11.72 -1.72 27.01
N SER A 177 -10.57 -2.31 27.37
CA SER A 177 -9.53 -2.63 26.37
C SER A 177 -10.01 -3.61 25.32
N ASP A 178 -10.76 -4.65 25.69
CA ASP A 178 -11.30 -5.62 24.72
C ASP A 178 -12.20 -4.91 23.70
N LEU A 179 -13.14 -4.09 24.17
CA LEU A 179 -13.98 -3.27 23.31
C LEU A 179 -13.14 -2.31 22.44
N ALA A 180 -12.11 -1.67 23.00
CA ALA A 180 -11.25 -0.77 22.24
C ALA A 180 -10.48 -1.49 21.12
N VAL A 181 -10.02 -2.72 21.36
CA VAL A 181 -9.35 -3.57 20.37
C VAL A 181 -10.32 -3.93 19.23
N ASP A 182 -11.55 -4.34 19.57
CA ASP A 182 -12.58 -4.69 18.59
C ASP A 182 -12.99 -3.49 17.74
N VAL A 183 -13.23 -2.34 18.37
CA VAL A 183 -13.57 -1.08 17.67
C VAL A 183 -12.43 -0.61 16.77
N ARG A 184 -11.16 -0.79 17.17
CA ARG A 184 -9.99 -0.47 16.32
C ARG A 184 -9.94 -1.34 15.05
N ALA A 185 -10.37 -2.59 15.17
CA ALA A 185 -10.45 -3.53 14.05
C ALA A 185 -11.64 -3.23 13.13
N ASP A 186 -12.78 -2.83 13.69
CA ASP A 186 -14.02 -2.55 12.96
C ASP A 186 -13.97 -1.26 12.13
N LYS A 187 -13.87 -1.42 10.80
CA LYS A 187 -13.84 -0.29 9.85
C LYS A 187 -15.21 0.33 9.58
N SER A 188 -16.30 -0.31 10.02
CA SER A 188 -17.68 0.19 9.92
C SER A 188 -18.18 0.85 11.20
N PHE A 189 -17.40 0.83 12.28
CA PHE A 189 -17.79 1.46 13.53
C PHE A 189 -18.16 2.95 13.33
N PRO A 190 -19.25 3.44 13.95
CA PRO A 190 -19.72 4.82 13.77
C PRO A 190 -18.80 5.82 14.51
N VAL A 191 -17.65 6.12 13.92
CA VAL A 191 -16.59 6.92 14.56
C VAL A 191 -17.01 8.34 14.93
N SER A 192 -18.03 8.88 14.27
CA SER A 192 -18.59 10.21 14.52
C SER A 192 -19.76 10.21 15.49
N ALA A 193 -20.15 9.05 16.04
CA ALA A 193 -21.26 8.95 16.96
C ALA A 193 -21.06 9.88 18.16
N SER A 194 -22.08 10.67 18.45
CA SER A 194 -22.03 11.73 19.45
C SER A 194 -22.70 11.36 20.77
N SER A 195 -23.43 10.23 20.79
CA SER A 195 -24.21 9.76 21.93
C SER A 195 -23.97 8.27 22.19
N ARG A 196 -24.18 7.85 23.44
CA ARG A 196 -24.11 6.43 23.84
C ARG A 196 -25.12 5.59 23.06
N GLN A 197 -26.34 6.12 22.88
CA GLN A 197 -27.44 5.44 22.22
C GLN A 197 -27.13 5.08 20.76
N GLU A 198 -26.46 5.97 20.01
CA GLU A 198 -26.06 5.68 18.63
C GLU A 198 -25.11 4.47 18.56
N ILE A 199 -24.16 4.39 19.50
CA ILE A 199 -23.20 3.29 19.57
C ILE A 199 -23.87 2.02 20.07
N GLU A 200 -24.74 2.10 21.07
CA GLU A 200 -25.56 0.98 21.52
C GLU A 200 -26.40 0.40 20.38
N ASN A 201 -27.05 1.24 19.58
CA ASN A 201 -27.86 0.78 18.44
C ASN A 201 -27.01 0.05 17.40
N TYR A 202 -25.77 0.50 17.17
CA TYR A 202 -24.83 -0.18 16.29
C TYR A 202 -24.39 -1.54 16.88
N LEU A 203 -24.08 -1.57 18.18
CA LEU A 203 -23.60 -2.75 18.88
C LEU A 203 -24.73 -3.70 19.34
N ALA A 204 -26.00 -3.33 19.20
CA ALA A 204 -27.15 -4.10 19.71
C ALA A 204 -27.27 -5.51 19.12
N ARG A 205 -26.67 -5.76 17.96
CA ARG A 205 -26.63 -7.10 17.33
C ARG A 205 -25.54 -8.00 17.91
N HIS A 206 -24.70 -7.47 18.79
CA HIS A 206 -23.64 -8.20 19.47
C HIS A 206 -24.14 -8.66 20.85
N GLY A 207 -23.40 -9.55 21.50
CA GLY A 207 -23.80 -10.10 22.80
C GLY A 207 -23.83 -9.05 23.91
N ASN A 208 -24.60 -9.31 24.98
CA ASN A 208 -24.76 -8.39 26.12
C ASN A 208 -23.44 -7.91 26.73
N HIS A 209 -22.41 -8.77 26.75
CA HIS A 209 -21.07 -8.42 27.23
C HIS A 209 -20.45 -7.21 26.51
N VAL A 210 -20.76 -7.01 25.21
CA VAL A 210 -20.29 -5.85 24.44
C VAL A 210 -21.00 -4.57 24.89
N LEU A 211 -22.29 -4.67 25.21
CA LEU A 211 -23.08 -3.54 25.72
C LEU A 211 -22.67 -3.18 27.15
N GLU A 212 -22.35 -4.16 27.99
CA GLU A 212 -21.78 -3.95 29.33
C GLU A 212 -20.41 -3.25 29.25
N ALA A 213 -19.54 -3.68 28.33
CA ALA A 213 -18.26 -3.02 28.08
C ALA A 213 -18.44 -1.58 27.59
N LEU A 214 -19.42 -1.32 26.71
CA LEU A 214 -19.75 0.02 26.25
C LEU A 214 -20.26 0.90 27.40
N GLU A 215 -21.15 0.38 28.24
CA GLU A 215 -21.67 1.12 29.40
C GLU A 215 -20.53 1.51 30.34
N ARG A 216 -19.64 0.56 30.65
CA ARG A 216 -18.46 0.80 31.48
C ARG A 216 -17.54 1.87 30.86
N ALA A 217 -17.24 1.73 29.58
CA ALA A 217 -16.41 2.68 28.84
C ALA A 217 -17.03 4.10 28.83
N TRP A 218 -18.33 4.21 28.62
CA TRP A 218 -19.03 5.50 28.58
C TRP A 218 -19.06 6.19 29.95
N LEU A 219 -19.20 5.41 31.02
CA LEU A 219 -19.16 5.92 32.40
C LEU A 219 -17.75 6.45 32.76
N GLU A 220 -16.70 5.72 32.40
CA GLU A 220 -15.31 6.18 32.60
C GLU A 220 -15.01 7.44 31.78
N PHE A 221 -15.41 7.46 30.51
CA PHE A 221 -15.27 8.64 29.65
C PHE A 221 -15.97 9.88 30.24
N SER A 222 -17.25 9.73 30.62
CA SER A 222 -18.07 10.81 31.17
C SER A 222 -17.52 11.31 32.51
N SER A 223 -17.01 10.41 33.36
CA SER A 223 -16.40 10.78 34.65
C SER A 223 -15.10 11.58 34.46
N ALA A 224 -14.31 11.24 33.44
CA ALA A 224 -13.06 11.93 33.12
C ALA A 224 -13.28 13.28 32.40
N HIS A 225 -14.38 13.45 31.66
CA HIS A 225 -14.63 14.62 30.80
C HIS A 225 -15.81 15.51 31.24
N GLY A 226 -16.62 15.05 32.20
CA GLY A 226 -17.78 15.75 32.76
C GLY A 226 -17.49 16.58 34.01
N LYS A 227 -16.29 16.49 34.59
CA LYS A 227 -15.82 17.44 35.60
C LYS A 227 -15.23 18.68 34.90
N ARG A 228 -16.10 19.58 34.44
CA ARG A 228 -15.75 20.97 34.15
C ARG A 228 -16.74 21.88 34.83
#